data_AF-A0A1D7XZR6-F1
#
_entry.id   AF-A0A1D7XZR6-F1
#
_cell.length_a   1.000
_cell.length_b   1.000
_cell.length_c   1.000
_cell.angle_alpha   90.00
_cell.angle_beta   90.00
_cell.angle_gamma   90.00
#
_symmetry.space_group_name_H-M   'P 1'
#
loop_
_entity.id
_entity.type
_entity.pdbx_description
1 polymer ?
#
loop_
_entity_poly.entity_id
_entity_poly.type
_entity_poly.pdbx_seq_one_letter_code
_entity_poly.pdbx_strand_id
1 'polypeptide(L)' 'MTTIIIDKDLNFSKTHFRNIEELQMEILLMNERSELSPEHIRVLKEREAEADNATDDGFTFEELKASIRRKNG' A
#
# COMPACT_ATOMS: atom_id res chain seq x y z
N MET A 1 -24.63 24.27 -2.24
CA MET A 1 -24.49 23.37 -1.08
C MET A 1 -25.03 22.02 -1.53
N THR A 2 -24.19 21.00 -1.52
CA THR A 2 -24.55 19.66 -2.01
C THR A 2 -24.55 18.72 -0.82
N THR A 3 -25.66 18.04 -0.60
CA THR A 3 -25.79 17.06 0.49
C THR A 3 -25.54 15.67 -0.08
N ILE A 4 -24.56 14.97 0.49
CA ILE A 4 -24.27 13.57 0.17
C ILE A 4 -24.88 12.74 1.30
N ILE A 5 -25.69 11.74 0.94
CA ILE A 5 -26.31 10.81 1.88
C ILE A 5 -25.69 9.43 1.63
N ILE A 6 -25.30 8.75 2.70
CA ILE A 6 -24.74 7.40 2.66
C ILE A 6 -25.69 6.50 3.45
N ASP A 7 -26.45 5.66 2.75
CA ASP A 7 -27.48 4.79 3.36
C ASP A 7 -26.91 3.48 3.94
N LYS A 8 -25.61 3.24 3.75
CA LYS A 8 -24.89 2.09 4.31
C LYS A 8 -24.11 2.48 5.54
N ASP A 9 -24.11 1.60 6.53
CA ASP A 9 -23.22 1.73 7.68
C ASP A 9 -21.77 1.50 7.23
N LEU A 10 -20.92 2.51 7.41
CA LEU A 10 -19.52 2.49 7.01
C LEU A 10 -18.64 2.65 8.26
N ASN A 11 -17.87 1.61 8.55
CA ASN A 11 -16.89 1.61 9.64
C ASN A 11 -15.59 2.29 9.20
N PHE A 12 -15.60 3.62 9.12
CA PHE A 12 -14.40 4.41 8.86
C PHE A 12 -13.40 4.28 10.01
N SER A 13 -12.09 4.30 9.71
CA SER A 13 -11.06 4.31 10.75
C SER A 13 -10.95 5.66 11.50
N LYS A 14 -11.58 6.70 10.96
CA LYS A 14 -11.62 8.07 11.47
C LYS A 14 -12.95 8.74 11.14
N THR A 15 -13.31 9.78 11.88
CA THR A 15 -14.57 10.53 11.72
C THR A 15 -14.40 11.93 11.14
N HIS A 16 -13.16 12.37 10.92
CA HIS A 16 -12.83 13.67 10.35
C HIS A 16 -12.05 13.53 9.05
N PHE A 17 -12.47 14.30 8.04
CA PHE A 17 -11.89 14.33 6.70
C PHE A 17 -11.71 15.79 6.29
N ARG A 18 -10.54 16.15 5.77
CA ARG A 18 -10.22 17.54 5.41
C ARG A 18 -10.96 18.00 4.17
N ASN A 19 -11.22 17.07 3.25
CA ASN A 19 -11.91 17.31 1.98
C ASN A 19 -12.59 16.03 1.49
N ILE A 20 -13.29 16.13 0.35
CA ILE A 20 -14.04 15.02 -0.22
C ILE A 20 -13.11 13.92 -0.75
N GLU A 21 -11.93 14.30 -1.25
CA GLU A 21 -10.93 13.37 -1.77
C GLU A 21 -10.42 12.44 -0.66
N GLU A 22 -10.26 12.96 0.56
CA GLU A 22 -9.85 12.15 1.71
C GLU A 22 -10.94 11.15 2.13
N LEU A 23 -12.21 11.54 2.04
CA LEU A 23 -13.34 10.61 2.27
C LEU A 23 -13.38 9.51 1.19
N GLN A 24 -13.20 9.89 -0.08
CA GLN A 24 -13.18 8.93 -1.20
C GLN A 24 -12.03 7.93 -1.06
N MET A 25 -10.84 8.39 -0.67
CA MET A 25 -9.69 7.52 -0.42
C MET A 25 -9.97 6.52 0.70
N GLU A 26 -10.56 6.98 1.82
CA GLU A 26 -10.91 6.07 2.92
C GLU A 26 -11.92 4.99 2.47
N ILE A 27 -12.94 5.36 1.70
CA ILE A 27 -13.91 4.40 1.15
C ILE A 27 -13.22 3.37 0.24
N LEU A 28 -12.29 3.80 -0.60
CA LEU A 28 -11.53 2.91 -1.47
C LEU A 28 -10.68 1.93 -0.65
N LEU A 29 -9.93 2.42 0.35
CA LEU A 29 -9.11 1.61 1.23
C LEU A 29 -9.94 0.62 2.07
N MET A 30 -11.15 0.99 2.48
CA MET A 30 -12.07 0.07 3.15
C MET A 30 -12.44 -1.12 2.25
N ASN A 31 -12.61 -0.90 0.95
CA ASN A 31 -12.89 -1.96 -0.02
C ASN A 31 -11.64 -2.78 -0.36
N GLU A 32 -10.45 -2.19 -0.23
CA GLU A 32 -9.16 -2.85 -0.48
C GLU A 32 -8.67 -3.71 0.68
N ARG A 33 -9.28 -3.64 1.87
CA ARG A 33 -9.08 -4.60 2.98
C ARG A 33 -9.65 -5.98 2.66
N SER A 34 -9.34 -6.48 1.48
CA SER A 34 -9.52 -7.87 1.10
C SER A 34 -8.43 -8.70 1.76
N GLU A 35 -8.81 -9.87 2.26
CA GLU A 35 -7.83 -10.85 2.73
C GLU A 35 -6.89 -11.20 1.58
N LEU A 36 -5.59 -11.32 1.88
CA LEU A 36 -4.63 -11.76 0.88
C LEU A 36 -5.02 -13.15 0.39
N SER A 37 -5.08 -13.33 -0.93
CA SER A 37 -5.31 -14.64 -1.52
C SER A 37 -4.18 -15.61 -1.15
N PRO A 38 -4.42 -16.93 -1.19
CA PRO A 38 -3.37 -17.93 -0.98
C PRO A 38 -2.14 -17.69 -1.88
N GLU A 39 -2.35 -17.30 -3.14
CA GLU A 39 -1.28 -16.92 -4.08
C GLU A 39 -0.48 -15.70 -3.61
N HIS A 40 -1.14 -14.65 -3.11
CA HIS A 40 -0.43 -13.49 -2.56
C HIS A 40 0.43 -13.89 -1.36
N ILE A 41 -0.12 -14.69 -0.45
CA ILE A 41 0.60 -15.20 0.72
C ILE A 41 1.79 -16.05 0.30
N ARG A 42 1.63 -16.92 -0.71
CA ARG A 42 2.70 -17.76 -1.24
C ARG A 42 3.87 -16.91 -1.74
N VAL A 43 3.60 -15.89 -2.55
CA VAL A 43 4.65 -15.00 -3.08
C VAL A 43 5.37 -14.27 -1.95
N LEU A 44 4.64 -13.75 -0.97
CA LEU A 44 5.25 -13.07 0.18
C LEU A 44 6.17 -14.01 0.97
N LYS A 45 5.72 -15.25 1.25
CA LYS A 45 6.54 -16.26 1.93
C LYS A 45 7.79 -16.65 1.13
N GLU A 46 7.68 -16.72 -0.20
CA GLU A 46 8.84 -16.97 -1.06
C GLU A 46 9.86 -15.82 -1.00
N ARG A 47 9.39 -14.56 -0.94
CA ARG A 47 10.25 -13.38 -0.78
C ARG A 47 10.91 -13.34 0.61
N GLU A 48 10.16 -13.66 1.67
CA GLU A 48 10.70 -13.77 3.03
C GLU A 48 11.79 -14.84 3.09
N ALA A 49 11.53 -16.04 2.55
CA ALA A 49 12.51 -17.11 2.50
C ALA A 49 13.75 -16.72 1.67
N GLU A 50 13.60 -16.02 0.55
CA GLU A 50 14.74 -15.51 -0.22
C GLU A 50 15.59 -14.54 0.62
N ALA A 51 14.96 -13.60 1.31
CA ALA A 51 15.65 -12.63 2.15
C ALA A 51 16.37 -13.28 3.35
N ASP A 52 15.73 -14.26 4.00
CA ASP A 52 16.33 -14.98 5.13
C ASP A 52 17.54 -15.84 4.73
N ASN A 53 17.56 -16.31 3.48
CA ASN A 53 18.64 -17.13 2.94
C ASN A 53 19.63 -16.33 2.07
N ALA A 54 19.46 -15.02 1.99
CA ALA A 54 20.33 -14.13 1.23
C ALA A 54 21.73 -14.15 1.84
N THR A 55 22.73 -14.47 1.02
CA THR A 55 24.15 -14.47 1.42
C THR A 55 24.89 -13.21 0.97
N ASP A 56 24.22 -12.34 0.22
CA ASP A 56 24.72 -11.07 -0.22
C ASP A 56 24.49 -9.98 0.85
N ASP A 57 25.46 -9.09 1.00
CA ASP A 57 25.44 -8.02 2.00
C ASP A 57 24.39 -6.91 1.71
N GLY A 58 23.64 -7.08 0.62
CA GLY A 58 22.71 -6.07 0.08
C GLY A 58 23.44 -4.84 -0.46
N PHE A 59 22.67 -3.82 -0.83
CA PHE A 59 23.19 -2.50 -1.19
C PHE A 59 22.92 -1.51 -0.07
N THR A 60 23.88 -0.65 0.22
CA THR A 60 23.61 0.55 1.00
C THR A 60 22.70 1.50 0.21
N PHE A 61 22.02 2.39 0.93
CA PHE A 61 21.12 3.36 0.30
C PHE A 61 21.85 4.26 -0.72
N GLU A 62 23.11 4.65 -0.46
CA GLU A 62 23.89 5.48 -1.38
C GLU A 62 24.32 4.70 -2.64
N GLU A 63 24.68 3.42 -2.52
CA GLU A 63 24.98 2.56 -3.67
C GLU A 63 23.75 2.33 -4.55
N LEU A 64 22.59 2.09 -3.92
CA LEU A 64 21.31 1.98 -4.61
C LEU A 64 20.97 3.28 -5.36
N LYS A 65 21.13 4.42 -4.70
CA LYS A 65 20.86 5.73 -5.29
C LYS A 65 21.79 6.05 -6.46
N ALA A 66 23.05 5.62 -6.39
CA ALA A 66 24.02 5.77 -7.47
C ALA A 66 23.75 4.82 -8.65
N SER A 67 23.23 3.62 -8.40
CA SER A 67 22.92 2.64 -9.45
C SER A 67 21.63 2.95 -10.23
N ILE A 68 20.66 3.61 -9.59
CA ILE A 68 19.43 4.06 -10.25
C ILE A 68 19.72 5.32 -11.08
N ARG A 69 20.04 5.11 -12.36
CA ARG A 69 20.02 6.21 -13.34
C ARG A 69 18.57 6.60 -13.60
N ARG A 70 18.14 7.75 -13.09
CA ARG A 70 16.91 8.39 -13.60
C ARG A 70 17.12 8.58 -15.10
N LYS A 71 16.23 7.99 -15.91
CA LYS A 71 16.13 8.35 -17.32
C LYS A 71 15.67 9.80 -17.34
N ASN A 72 16.61 10.74 -17.44
CA ASN A 72 16.28 12.15 -17.59
C ASN A 72 15.37 12.28 -18.82
N GLY A 73 14.15 12.76 -18.60
CA GLY A 73 13.26 13.26 -19.65
C GLY A 73 13.69 14.63 -20.10
#